data_AF-A0AAQ1GKY4-F1
#
_entry.id   AF-A0AAQ1GKY4-F1
#
_cell.length_a   1.000
_cell.length_b   1.000
_cell.length_c   1.000
_cell.angle_alpha   90.00
_cell.angle_beta   90.00
_cell.angle_gamma   90.00
#
_symmetry.space_group_name_H-M   'P 1'
#
loop_
_entity.id
_entity.type
_entity.pdbx_description
1 polymer ?
#
loop_
_entity_poly.entity_id
_entity_poly.type
_entity_poly.pdbx_seq_one_letter_code
_entity_poly.pdbx_strand_id
1 'polypeptide(L)'
;MNWLAEYFSRRTPVLDVAMWIYPPPALGPEGPVVQAPHCLPYPGVELAFTAGEEVRRGTRSDEIPARYAWFAEVHQPDMSRVREMARGVENHGFFRSIEIYPPSRYNNDCLIRVNDAFAFVPVFSADGAPCFSGSCMAQPGEPSSSSCVRLPWLFRGYISI
;
A
#
# COMPACT_ATOMS: atom_id res chain seq x y z
N MET A 1 19.10 -5.61 3.43
CA MET A 1 19.38 -5.02 2.10
C MET A 1 18.17 -4.16 1.70
N ASN A 2 18.35 -2.89 1.34
CA ASN A 2 17.23 -1.99 0.98
C ASN A 2 17.04 -2.00 -0.55
N TRP A 3 16.51 -3.10 -1.08
CA TRP A 3 16.29 -3.32 -2.52
C TRP A 3 15.38 -2.24 -3.13
N LEU A 4 14.45 -1.68 -2.36
CA LEU A 4 13.54 -0.66 -2.84
C LEU A 4 14.31 0.62 -3.21
N ALA A 5 15.27 1.04 -2.38
CA ALA A 5 16.14 2.17 -2.72
C ALA A 5 16.95 1.92 -4.01
N GLU A 6 17.35 0.67 -4.26
CA GLU A 6 18.02 0.26 -5.50
C GLU A 6 17.07 0.34 -6.72
N TYR A 7 15.80 -0.03 -6.56
CA TYR A 7 14.80 0.07 -7.63
C TYR A 7 14.52 1.53 -8.00
N PHE A 8 14.39 2.39 -6.98
CA PHE A 8 14.28 3.84 -7.19
C PHE A 8 15.52 4.43 -7.90
N SER A 9 16.74 4.04 -7.49
CA SER A 9 17.97 4.56 -8.10
C SER A 9 18.14 4.11 -9.55
N ARG A 10 17.70 2.90 -9.88
CA ARG A 10 17.69 2.33 -11.23
C ARG A 10 16.52 2.81 -12.09
N ARG A 11 15.54 3.49 -11.51
CA ARG A 11 14.29 3.88 -12.19
C ARG A 11 13.63 2.66 -12.85
N THR A 12 13.57 1.53 -12.13
CA THR A 12 12.89 0.33 -12.62
C THR A 12 11.48 0.72 -13.05
N PRO A 13 11.04 0.45 -14.30
CA PRO A 13 9.80 1.05 -14.83
C PRO A 13 8.53 0.62 -14.08
N VAL A 14 8.51 -0.62 -13.62
CA VAL A 14 7.34 -1.25 -12.98
C VAL A 14 7.80 -2.06 -11.77
N LEU A 15 6.95 -2.12 -10.75
CA LEU A 15 7.04 -3.08 -9.64
C LEU A 15 5.69 -3.77 -9.46
N ASP A 16 5.68 -5.07 -9.24
CA ASP A 16 4.49 -5.78 -8.79
C ASP A 16 4.34 -5.69 -7.28
N VAL A 17 3.11 -5.50 -6.80
CA VAL A 17 2.80 -5.56 -5.37
C VAL A 17 1.63 -6.50 -5.08
N ALA A 18 1.86 -7.48 -4.22
CA ALA A 18 0.82 -8.31 -3.60
C ALA A 18 0.71 -7.94 -2.12
N MET A 19 -0.51 -7.87 -1.59
CA MET A 19 -0.74 -7.35 -0.24
C MET A 19 -2.01 -7.90 0.42
N TRP A 20 -1.93 -8.14 1.72
CA TRP A 20 -3.02 -8.42 2.62
C TRP A 20 -3.13 -7.32 3.66
N ILE A 21 -4.35 -6.83 3.85
CA ILE A 21 -4.70 -5.76 4.77
C ILE A 21 -5.69 -6.33 5.78
N TYR A 22 -5.29 -6.36 7.04
CA TYR A 22 -6.08 -6.90 8.13
C TYR A 22 -6.72 -5.74 8.91
N PRO A 23 -8.04 -5.58 8.83
CA PRO A 23 -8.77 -4.66 9.69
C PRO A 23 -8.58 -5.00 11.19
N PRO A 24 -8.61 -3.99 12.07
CA PRO A 24 -8.79 -4.19 13.50
C PRO A 24 -10.03 -5.05 13.80
N PRO A 25 -10.11 -5.73 14.96
CA PRO A 25 -11.34 -6.38 15.38
C PRO A 25 -12.49 -5.39 15.55
N ALA A 26 -13.70 -5.80 15.16
CA ALA A 26 -14.92 -5.06 15.49
C ALA A 26 -15.45 -5.50 16.87
N LEU A 27 -16.13 -4.63 17.59
CA LEU A 27 -16.83 -4.96 18.82
C LEU A 27 -18.19 -5.60 18.48
N GLY A 28 -18.29 -6.91 18.74
CA GLY A 28 -19.55 -7.64 18.73
C GLY A 28 -20.18 -7.70 20.12
N PRO A 29 -21.40 -8.25 20.23
CA PRO A 29 -22.13 -8.36 21.50
C PRO A 29 -21.38 -9.19 22.55
N GLU A 30 -20.62 -10.20 22.13
CA GLU A 30 -19.86 -11.11 23.00
C GLU A 30 -18.36 -10.75 23.11
N GLY A 31 -17.95 -9.62 22.52
CA GLY A 31 -16.55 -9.17 22.50
C GLY A 31 -15.96 -8.97 21.10
N PRO A 32 -14.62 -8.85 20.97
CA PRO A 32 -13.96 -8.57 19.70
C PRO A 32 -14.14 -9.69 18.66
N VAL A 33 -14.58 -9.33 17.46
CA VAL A 33 -14.78 -10.22 16.32
C VAL A 33 -13.77 -9.90 15.23
N VAL A 34 -13.08 -10.92 14.74
CA VAL A 34 -12.12 -10.80 13.63
C VAL A 34 -12.89 -10.45 12.35
N GLN A 35 -12.40 -9.45 11.65
CA GLN A 35 -12.92 -9.02 10.36
C GLN A 35 -12.15 -9.69 9.21
N ALA A 36 -12.81 -9.92 8.08
CA ALA A 36 -12.18 -10.53 6.91
C ALA A 36 -11.05 -9.62 6.36
N PRO A 37 -9.89 -10.17 5.97
CA PRO A 37 -8.82 -9.37 5.38
C PRO A 37 -9.17 -8.95 3.95
N HIS A 38 -8.70 -7.76 3.56
CA HIS A 38 -8.64 -7.38 2.15
C HIS A 38 -7.37 -7.93 1.53
N CYS A 39 -7.48 -8.50 0.34
CA CYS A 39 -6.39 -9.22 -0.32
C CYS A 39 -6.23 -8.77 -1.76
N LEU A 40 -4.97 -8.53 -2.11
CA LEU A 40 -4.46 -8.40 -3.45
C LEU A 40 -3.48 -9.58 -3.65
N PRO A 41 -3.96 -10.74 -4.14
CA PRO A 41 -3.16 -11.94 -4.22
C PRO A 41 -2.11 -11.83 -5.32
N TYR A 42 -1.00 -12.57 -5.18
CA TYR A 42 0.05 -12.65 -6.21
C TYR A 42 -0.54 -13.04 -7.58
N PRO A 43 -0.12 -12.40 -8.69
CA PRO A 43 0.98 -11.42 -8.81
C PRO A 43 0.67 -10.01 -8.32
N GLY A 44 -0.60 -9.69 -8.05
CA GLY A 44 -1.02 -8.43 -7.47
C GLY A 44 -1.28 -7.36 -8.53
N VAL A 45 -0.78 -6.12 -8.32
CA VAL A 45 -0.87 -5.04 -9.31
C VAL A 45 0.51 -4.49 -9.67
N GLU A 46 0.64 -4.07 -10.93
CA GLU A 46 1.79 -3.33 -11.43
C GLU A 46 1.72 -1.85 -11.03
N LEU A 47 2.76 -1.38 -10.35
CA LEU A 47 2.97 0.01 -9.97
C LEU A 47 3.92 0.67 -10.99
N ALA A 48 3.49 1.75 -11.62
CA ALA A 48 4.32 2.48 -12.58
C ALA A 48 5.24 3.49 -11.88
N PHE A 49 6.50 3.57 -12.31
CA PHE A 49 7.46 4.56 -11.82
C PHE A 49 7.18 5.96 -12.36
N THR A 50 7.16 6.95 -11.47
CA THR A 50 7.18 8.38 -11.79
C THR A 50 8.42 9.00 -11.13
N ALA A 51 9.25 9.67 -11.92
CA ALA A 51 10.42 10.37 -11.40
C ALA A 51 10.00 11.60 -10.57
N GLY A 52 10.83 11.96 -9.58
CA GLY A 52 10.62 13.17 -8.81
C GLY A 52 10.95 14.42 -9.63
N GLU A 53 10.24 15.52 -9.35
CA GLU A 53 10.35 16.78 -10.09
C GLU A 53 10.42 17.97 -9.13
N GLU A 54 11.24 18.96 -9.47
CA GLU A 54 11.23 20.26 -8.78
C GLU A 54 10.32 21.22 -9.53
N VAL A 55 9.23 21.63 -8.89
CA VAL A 55 8.24 22.55 -9.47
C VAL A 55 8.46 23.94 -8.91
N ARG A 56 8.84 24.88 -9.78
CA ARG A 56 9.01 26.29 -9.44
C ARG A 56 7.75 27.08 -9.77
N ARG A 57 7.15 27.73 -8.76
CA ARG A 57 6.05 28.69 -8.90
C ARG A 57 6.44 30.03 -8.29
N GLY A 58 6.87 30.96 -9.14
CA GLY A 58 7.38 32.26 -8.70
C GLY A 58 8.64 32.10 -7.85
N THR A 59 8.60 32.57 -6.60
CA THR A 59 9.71 32.42 -5.64
C THR A 59 9.67 31.11 -4.86
N ARG A 60 8.61 30.31 -5.01
CA ARG A 60 8.45 29.03 -4.30
C ARG A 60 8.97 27.88 -5.17
N SER A 61 9.79 27.03 -4.57
CA SER A 61 10.16 25.73 -5.13
C SER A 61 9.54 24.64 -4.28
N ASP A 62 8.71 23.80 -4.89
CA ASP A 62 8.11 22.62 -4.26
C ASP A 62 8.71 21.37 -4.93
N GLU A 63 9.02 20.35 -4.14
CA GLU A 63 9.57 19.09 -4.63
C GLU A 63 8.46 18.04 -4.67
N ILE A 64 8.20 17.48 -5.85
CA ILE A 64 7.35 16.32 -6.04
C ILE A 64 8.24 15.08 -5.92
N PRO A 65 8.03 14.20 -4.94
CA PRO A 65 8.88 13.02 -4.77
C PRO A 65 8.66 12.02 -5.89
N ALA A 66 9.72 11.25 -6.21
CA ALA A 66 9.58 10.07 -7.04
C ALA A 66 8.62 9.08 -6.35
N ARG A 67 7.87 8.30 -7.14
CA ARG A 67 6.98 7.28 -6.59
C ARG A 67 6.73 6.14 -7.57
N TYR A 68 6.38 4.99 -7.02
CA TYR A 68 5.66 3.95 -7.75
C TYR A 68 4.19 4.10 -7.43
N ALA A 69 3.31 4.03 -8.43
CA ALA A 69 1.88 4.21 -8.21
C ALA A 69 1.01 3.36 -9.11
N TRP A 70 -0.12 2.92 -8.55
CA TRP A 70 -1.23 2.30 -9.27
C TRP A 70 -2.54 2.95 -8.81
N PHE A 71 -3.43 3.20 -9.78
CA PHE A 71 -4.75 3.78 -9.57
C PHE A 71 -5.79 2.96 -10.33
N ALA A 72 -6.79 2.43 -9.62
CA ALA A 72 -7.82 1.56 -10.19
C ALA A 72 -8.61 2.19 -11.34
N GLU A 73 -8.80 3.52 -11.29
CA GLU A 73 -9.54 4.28 -12.31
C GLU A 73 -8.78 4.37 -13.64
N VAL A 74 -7.46 4.29 -13.60
CA VAL A 74 -6.57 4.43 -14.77
C VAL A 74 -6.15 3.06 -15.30
N HIS A 75 -5.92 2.11 -14.38
CA HIS A 75 -5.48 0.76 -14.68
C HIS A 75 -6.56 -0.18 -14.18
N GLN A 76 -7.49 -0.60 -15.04
CA GLN A 76 -8.36 -1.73 -14.70
C GLN A 76 -7.46 -2.97 -14.64
N PRO A 77 -7.24 -3.56 -13.46
CA PRO A 77 -6.45 -4.76 -13.38
C PRO A 77 -7.15 -5.84 -14.21
N ASP A 78 -6.39 -6.68 -14.91
CA ASP A 78 -6.94 -7.90 -15.51
C ASP A 78 -7.30 -8.88 -14.38
N MET A 79 -8.44 -8.61 -13.75
CA MET A 79 -8.95 -9.33 -12.59
C MET A 79 -9.41 -10.74 -12.94
N SER A 80 -9.34 -11.15 -14.21
CA SER A 80 -9.61 -12.52 -14.63
C SER A 80 -8.67 -13.52 -13.92
N ARG A 81 -7.39 -13.17 -13.74
CA ARG A 81 -6.39 -13.98 -13.01
C ARG A 81 -6.59 -13.95 -11.49
N VAL A 82 -7.06 -12.83 -10.94
CA VAL A 82 -7.27 -12.65 -9.49
C VAL A 82 -8.49 -13.42 -8.97
N ARG A 83 -9.55 -13.53 -9.80
CA ARG A 83 -10.80 -14.23 -9.42
C ARG A 83 -10.64 -15.73 -9.22
N GLU A 84 -9.68 -16.37 -9.90
CA GLU A 84 -9.49 -17.83 -9.79
C GLU A 84 -8.81 -18.23 -8.47
N MET A 85 -7.92 -17.39 -7.94
CA MET A 85 -7.20 -17.63 -6.67
C MET A 85 -7.93 -17.08 -5.43
N ALA A 86 -8.84 -16.11 -5.59
CA ALA A 86 -9.58 -15.48 -4.49
C ALA A 86 -10.94 -16.13 -4.18
N ARG A 87 -11.09 -17.46 -4.39
CA ARG A 87 -12.32 -18.18 -3.97
C ARG A 87 -12.53 -17.99 -2.46
N GLY A 88 -13.42 -17.07 -2.09
CA GLY A 88 -13.79 -16.78 -0.70
C GLY A 88 -13.36 -15.42 -0.14
N VAL A 89 -12.73 -14.54 -0.92
CA VAL A 89 -12.40 -13.18 -0.47
C VAL A 89 -13.12 -12.13 -1.32
N GLU A 90 -14.19 -11.55 -0.78
CA GLU A 90 -14.92 -10.45 -1.42
C GLU A 90 -14.08 -9.16 -1.41
N ASN A 91 -13.23 -8.99 -2.44
CA ASN A 91 -12.32 -7.84 -2.57
C ASN A 91 -12.75 -6.81 -3.61
N HIS A 92 -13.98 -6.90 -4.12
CA HIS A 92 -14.44 -6.02 -5.18
C HIS A 92 -14.62 -4.59 -4.67
N GLY A 93 -13.55 -3.78 -4.73
CA GLY A 93 -13.60 -2.32 -4.54
C GLY A 93 -12.80 -1.76 -3.36
N PHE A 94 -12.11 -2.58 -2.55
CA PHE A 94 -11.31 -2.03 -1.45
C PHE A 94 -10.10 -1.24 -1.98
N PHE A 95 -9.26 -1.84 -2.83
CA PHE A 95 -8.05 -1.19 -3.36
C PHE A 95 -8.40 -0.22 -4.49
N ARG A 96 -8.22 1.08 -4.24
CA ARG A 96 -8.42 2.20 -5.17
C ARG A 96 -7.09 2.78 -5.66
N SER A 97 -6.12 2.85 -4.76
CA SER A 97 -4.76 3.29 -5.08
C SER A 97 -3.73 2.61 -4.19
N ILE A 98 -2.55 2.38 -4.74
CA ILE A 98 -1.37 1.94 -3.99
C ILE A 98 -0.20 2.78 -4.48
N GLU A 99 0.53 3.37 -3.55
CA GLU A 99 1.67 4.21 -3.84
C GLU A 99 2.85 3.88 -2.93
N ILE A 100 4.06 3.86 -3.48
CA ILE A 100 5.30 3.64 -2.73
C ILE A 100 6.21 4.83 -2.98
N TYR A 101 6.69 5.43 -1.89
CA TYR A 101 7.58 6.58 -1.89
C TYR A 101 8.93 6.20 -1.28
N PRO A 102 10.05 6.68 -1.85
CA PRO A 102 11.36 6.49 -1.26
C PRO A 102 11.50 7.39 -0.01
N PRO A 103 12.54 7.14 0.80
CA PRO A 103 13.03 8.13 1.75
C PRO A 103 13.18 9.51 1.11
N SER A 104 12.80 10.55 1.85
CA SER A 104 12.88 11.95 1.47
C SER A 104 13.48 12.78 2.60
N ARG A 105 13.81 14.05 2.34
CA ARG A 105 14.26 14.99 3.38
C ARG A 105 13.25 15.22 4.51
N TYR A 106 11.97 14.89 4.29
CA TYR A 106 10.89 15.09 5.25
C TYR A 106 10.53 13.80 6.00
N ASN A 107 10.80 12.64 5.40
CA ASN A 107 10.61 11.32 5.99
C ASN A 107 11.76 10.43 5.55
N ASN A 108 12.65 10.08 6.48
CA ASN A 108 13.84 9.26 6.20
C ASN A 108 13.52 7.79 5.90
N ASP A 109 12.26 7.40 6.06
CA ASP A 109 11.79 6.06 5.78
C ASP A 109 11.02 5.99 4.46
N CYS A 110 11.03 4.81 3.84
CA CYS A 110 10.09 4.49 2.77
C CYS A 110 8.65 4.57 3.30
N LEU A 111 7.72 5.04 2.47
CA LEU A 111 6.31 5.11 2.82
C LEU A 111 5.47 4.36 1.78
N ILE A 112 4.58 3.49 2.25
CA ILE A 112 3.52 2.91 1.43
C ILE A 112 2.21 3.60 1.80
N ARG A 113 1.46 4.03 0.79
CA ARG A 113 0.11 4.58 0.92
C ARG A 113 -0.89 3.70 0.20
N VAL A 114 -2.05 3.51 0.82
CA VAL A 114 -3.16 2.75 0.23
C VAL A 114 -4.44 3.58 0.36
N ASN A 115 -5.17 3.73 -0.74
CA ASN A 115 -6.46 4.41 -0.83
C ASN A 115 -6.50 5.86 -0.34
N ASP A 116 -5.35 6.53 -0.26
CA ASP A 116 -5.14 7.82 0.42
C ASP A 116 -5.43 7.81 1.95
N ALA A 117 -6.06 6.74 2.46
CA ALA A 117 -6.52 6.59 3.84
C ALA A 117 -5.52 5.92 4.79
N PHE A 118 -4.59 5.12 4.24
CA PHE A 118 -3.60 4.38 5.00
C PHE A 118 -2.21 4.81 4.57
N ALA A 119 -1.33 5.06 5.54
CA ALA A 119 0.07 5.37 5.30
C ALA A 119 0.93 4.67 6.36
N PHE A 120 1.89 3.86 5.94
CA PHE A 120 2.76 3.11 6.85
C PHE A 120 4.18 2.96 6.29
N VAL A 121 5.14 2.82 7.20
CA VAL A 121 6.53 2.46 6.86
C VAL A 121 6.63 0.93 6.79
N PRO A 122 7.01 0.33 5.65
CA PRO A 122 7.17 -1.10 5.56
C PRO A 122 8.44 -1.56 6.29
N VAL A 123 8.29 -2.60 7.11
CA VAL A 123 9.40 -3.36 7.69
C VAL A 123 9.64 -4.59 6.82
N PHE A 124 10.75 -4.58 6.09
CA PHE A 124 11.14 -5.68 5.21
C PHE A 124 11.78 -6.84 5.97
N SER A 125 11.65 -8.04 5.42
CA SER A 125 12.23 -9.25 6.00
C SER A 125 13.76 -9.14 6.11
N ALA A 126 14.31 -9.59 7.24
CA ALA A 126 15.75 -9.54 7.52
C ALA A 126 16.56 -10.51 6.65
N ASP A 127 15.91 -11.55 6.12
CA ASP A 127 16.52 -12.55 5.22
C ASP A 127 16.76 -12.03 3.79
N GLY A 128 16.33 -10.79 3.49
CA GLY A 128 16.49 -10.17 2.18
C GLY A 128 15.39 -10.51 1.18
N ALA A 129 14.40 -11.32 1.57
CA ALA A 129 13.20 -11.50 0.75
C ALA A 129 12.44 -10.16 0.65
N PRO A 130 11.81 -9.84 -0.50
CA PRO A 130 11.07 -8.60 -0.67
C PRO A 130 9.66 -8.66 -0.06
N CYS A 131 9.53 -9.43 1.03
CA CYS A 131 8.36 -9.48 1.89
C CYS A 131 8.41 -8.31 2.88
N PHE A 132 7.25 -7.72 3.16
CA PHE A 132 7.12 -6.65 4.14
C PHE A 132 5.95 -6.86 5.10
N SER A 133 6.03 -6.19 6.23
CA SER A 133 4.92 -5.96 7.15
C SER A 133 4.83 -4.49 7.51
N GLY A 134 3.66 -4.04 7.95
CA GLY A 134 3.44 -2.66 8.36
C GLY A 134 2.19 -2.52 9.21
N SER A 135 2.03 -1.36 9.84
CA SER A 135 0.82 -1.03 10.59
C SER A 135 0.57 0.46 10.59
N CYS A 136 -0.70 0.87 10.62
CA CYS A 136 -1.08 2.27 10.81
C CYS A 136 -2.50 2.40 11.37
N MET A 137 -2.80 3.57 11.94
CA MET A 137 -4.17 3.95 12.23
C MET A 137 -4.83 4.43 10.93
N ALA A 138 -6.10 4.11 10.72
CA ALA A 138 -6.86 4.70 9.62
C ALA A 138 -6.93 6.23 9.79
N GLN A 139 -6.75 6.97 8.69
CA GLN A 139 -6.93 8.43 8.72
C GLN A 139 -8.41 8.80 8.97
N PRO A 140 -8.67 9.93 9.65
CA PRO A 140 -10.03 10.40 9.92
C PRO A 140 -10.75 10.74 8.62
N GLY A 141 -11.72 9.90 8.21
CA GLY A 141 -12.48 10.11 6.97
C GLY A 141 -12.99 8.81 6.32
N GLU A 142 -12.35 7.67 6.58
CA GLU A 142 -12.95 6.37 6.25
C GLU A 142 -14.10 6.06 7.22
N PRO A 143 -15.17 5.38 6.76
CA PRO A 143 -16.24 4.91 7.63
C PRO A 143 -15.71 3.79 8.52
N SER A 144 -14.95 4.13 9.56
CA SER A 144 -14.86 3.27 10.72
C SER A 144 -16.28 3.16 11.26
N SER A 145 -16.91 2.01 11.08
CA SER A 145 -18.13 1.71 11.81
C SER A 145 -17.88 2.03 13.28
N SER A 146 -18.85 2.67 13.93
CA SER A 146 -18.77 3.10 15.33
C SER A 146 -18.49 1.94 16.32
N SER A 147 -18.53 0.70 15.82
CA SER A 147 -18.20 -0.54 16.54
C SER A 147 -16.74 -0.98 16.40
N CYS A 148 -15.88 -0.35 15.60
CA CYS A 148 -14.50 -0.82 15.43
C CYS A 148 -13.59 -0.38 16.59
N VAL A 149 -12.81 -1.31 17.16
CA VAL A 149 -11.82 -0.97 18.19
C VAL A 149 -10.76 -0.06 17.55
N ARG A 150 -10.37 1.03 18.25
CA ARG A 150 -9.28 1.91 17.82
C ARG A 150 -7.91 1.22 17.98
N LEU A 151 -7.63 0.29 17.07
CA LEU A 151 -6.36 -0.40 16.92
C LEU A 151 -5.80 -0.17 15.50
N PRO A 152 -4.50 -0.37 15.30
CA PRO A 152 -3.91 -0.22 13.98
C PRO A 152 -4.36 -1.34 13.05
N TRP A 153 -4.52 -0.99 11.78
CA TRP A 153 -4.59 -1.93 10.67
C TRP A 153 -3.22 -2.57 10.47
N LEU A 154 -3.22 -3.85 10.07
CA LEU A 154 -1.97 -4.56 9.76
C LEU A 154 -1.86 -4.81 8.27
N PHE A 155 -0.65 -4.67 7.75
CA PHE A 155 -0.32 -4.84 6.35
C PHE A 155 0.75 -5.91 6.23
N ARG A 156 0.59 -6.82 5.27
CA ARG A 156 1.62 -7.81 4.91
C ARG A 156 1.64 -7.96 3.42
N GLY A 157 2.80 -8.07 2.82
CA GLY A 157 2.87 -8.18 1.37
C GLY A 157 4.23 -8.53 0.84
N TYR A 158 4.32 -8.46 -0.47
CA TYR A 158 5.46 -8.85 -1.26
C TYR A 158 5.58 -7.90 -2.46
N ILE A 159 6.81 -7.52 -2.81
CA ILE A 159 7.09 -6.67 -3.97
C ILE A 159 8.07 -7.40 -4.90
N SER A 160 7.83 -7.34 -6.21
CA SER A 160 8.71 -7.92 -7.23
C SER A 160 8.86 -7.01 -8.45
N ILE A 161 9.69 -7.46 -9.40
CA ILE A 161 9.90 -6.90 -10.74
C ILE A 161 9.38 -7.92 -11.75
#